data_AF-A0A0F9KCK2-F1
#
_entry.id   AF-A0A0F9KCK2-F1
#
_cell.length_a   1.000
_cell.length_b   1.000
_cell.length_c   1.000
_cell.angle_alpha   90.00
_cell.angle_beta   90.00
_cell.angle_gamma   90.00
#
_symmetry.space_group_name_H-M   'P 1'
#
loop_
_entity.id
_entity.type
_entity.pdbx_description
1 polymer ?
#
loop_
_entity_poly.entity_id
_entity_poly.type
_entity_poly.pdbx_seq_one_letter_code
_entity_poly.pdbx_strand_id
1 'polypeptide(L)'
;MKFRKKPVIVEAEQWFPQPEDTDELPQAGVFTQYCNWQAGGVAHYVTTVHGQKAFLESGDWVVREPDGVHYYPVKPDIFADTYEPVEEECG
;
A
#
# COMPACT_ATOMS: atom_id res chain seq x y z
N MET A 1 -2.92 -26.37 -15.31
CA MET A 1 -1.68 -26.79 -14.61
C MET A 1 -1.67 -26.17 -13.22
N LYS A 2 -1.00 -26.77 -12.23
CA LYS A 2 -0.92 -26.26 -10.84
C LYS A 2 0.49 -25.74 -10.56
N PHE A 3 0.60 -24.60 -9.88
CA PHE A 3 1.87 -23.94 -9.55
C PHE A 3 1.88 -23.54 -8.07
N ARG A 4 3.08 -23.43 -7.47
CA ARG A 4 3.28 -22.88 -6.12
C ARG A 4 3.95 -21.50 -6.21
N LYS A 5 3.54 -20.56 -5.38
CA LYS A 5 4.21 -19.26 -5.23
C LYS A 5 5.58 -19.48 -4.56
N LYS A 6 6.60 -18.71 -4.98
CA LYS A 6 7.89 -18.69 -4.27
C LYS A 6 7.74 -17.92 -2.95
N PRO A 7 8.47 -18.28 -1.89
CA PRO A 7 8.57 -17.44 -0.69
C PRO A 7 9.23 -16.11 -1.08
N VAL A 8 8.67 -14.99 -0.64
CA VAL A 8 9.12 -13.63 -0.95
C VAL A 8 8.98 -12.80 0.32
N ILE A 9 10.05 -12.10 0.71
CA ILE A 9 10.01 -11.03 1.71
C ILE A 9 9.57 -9.75 1.01
N VAL A 10 8.67 -8.98 1.63
CA VAL A 10 8.15 -7.73 1.09
C VAL A 10 8.40 -6.58 2.06
N GLU A 11 8.54 -5.38 1.52
CA GLU A 11 8.44 -4.14 2.29
C GLU A 11 6.99 -3.67 2.26
N ALA A 12 6.43 -3.34 3.42
CA ALA A 12 5.07 -2.84 3.53
C ALA A 12 4.95 -1.89 4.72
N GLU A 13 4.08 -0.90 4.58
CA GLU A 13 3.75 0.02 5.66
C GLU A 13 2.24 0.27 5.67
N GLN A 14 1.67 0.29 6.88
CA GLN A 14 0.24 0.48 7.07
C GLN A 14 -0.13 1.95 6.88
N TRP A 15 -1.08 2.21 5.98
CA TRP A 15 -1.50 3.55 5.61
C TRP A 15 -2.73 4.00 6.40
N PHE A 16 -2.71 5.27 6.83
CA PHE A 16 -3.85 5.97 7.41
C PHE A 16 -3.98 7.35 6.76
N PRO A 17 -5.21 7.85 6.54
CA PRO A 17 -5.42 9.18 5.99
C PRO A 17 -4.85 10.23 6.96
N GLN A 18 -3.92 11.03 6.45
CA GLN A 18 -3.43 12.18 7.19
C GLN A 18 -4.41 13.35 7.10
N PRO A 19 -4.41 14.26 8.10
CA PRO A 19 -5.08 15.55 7.96
C PRO A 19 -4.60 16.30 6.71
N GLU A 20 -5.47 17.08 6.11
CA GLU A 20 -5.18 17.84 4.88
C GLU A 20 -4.12 18.95 5.04
N ASP A 21 -3.84 19.36 6.28
CA ASP A 21 -2.93 20.47 6.63
C ASP A 21 -1.56 20.00 7.18
N THR A 22 -1.12 18.76 6.89
CA THR A 22 0.23 18.33 7.29
C THR A 22 1.27 18.72 6.25
N ASP A 23 2.44 19.19 6.71
CA ASP A 23 3.64 19.37 5.87
C ASP A 23 4.36 18.03 5.60
N GLU A 24 3.79 16.91 6.04
CA GLU A 24 4.39 15.59 5.85
C GLU A 24 4.21 15.11 4.42
N LEU A 25 5.28 14.57 3.85
CA LEU A 25 5.20 13.94 2.54
C LEU A 25 4.32 12.69 2.63
N PRO A 26 3.52 12.39 1.59
CA PRO A 26 2.74 11.17 1.57
C PRO A 26 3.68 9.96 1.64
N GLN A 27 3.17 8.89 2.27
CA GLN A 27 3.82 7.58 2.29
C GLN A 27 4.31 7.17 0.90
N ALA A 28 5.46 6.50 0.83
CA ALA A 28 6.08 6.11 -0.44
C ALA A 28 5.09 5.38 -1.36
N GLY A 29 4.97 5.86 -2.60
CA GLY A 29 4.08 5.28 -3.60
C GLY A 29 2.60 5.69 -3.52
N VAL A 30 2.22 6.45 -2.49
CA VAL A 30 0.84 6.95 -2.33
C VAL A 30 0.66 8.29 -3.02
N PHE A 31 -0.39 8.38 -3.83
CA PHE A 31 -0.76 9.57 -4.58
C PHE A 31 -2.13 10.07 -4.14
N THR A 32 -2.31 11.39 -4.22
CA THR A 32 -3.54 12.08 -3.84
C THR A 32 -4.28 12.57 -5.07
N GLN A 33 -5.59 12.36 -5.13
CA GLN A 33 -6.45 12.85 -6.20
C GLN A 33 -7.70 13.52 -5.61
N TYR A 34 -7.88 14.78 -5.97
CA TYR A 34 -9.14 15.48 -5.73
C TYR A 34 -10.24 14.85 -6.57
N CYS A 35 -11.34 14.47 -5.93
CA CYS A 35 -12.48 13.87 -6.59
C CYS A 35 -13.76 14.66 -6.27
N ASN A 36 -14.46 15.06 -7.32
CA ASN A 36 -15.66 15.89 -7.24
C ASN A 36 -16.93 15.09 -6.88
N TRP A 37 -16.84 13.75 -6.81
CA TRP A 37 -17.99 12.87 -6.59
C TRP A 37 -18.55 12.89 -5.16
N GLN A 38 -17.74 13.30 -4.18
CA GLN A 38 -18.15 13.44 -2.78
C GLN A 38 -17.84 14.85 -2.30
N ALA A 39 -18.60 15.86 -2.75
CA ALA A 39 -18.58 17.22 -2.21
C ALA A 39 -17.16 17.79 -1.90
N GLY A 40 -16.19 17.56 -2.79
CA GLY A 40 -14.81 18.05 -2.60
C GLY A 40 -13.86 17.08 -1.87
N GLY A 41 -14.19 15.80 -1.80
CA GLY A 41 -13.36 14.78 -1.16
C GLY A 41 -12.01 14.55 -1.82
N VAL A 42 -11.07 14.05 -1.01
CA VAL A 42 -9.73 13.64 -1.42
C VAL A 42 -9.68 12.11 -1.39
N ALA A 43 -9.18 11.50 -2.46
CA ALA A 43 -8.92 10.07 -2.51
C ALA A 43 -7.42 9.81 -2.62
N HIS A 44 -6.96 8.76 -1.94
CA HIS A 44 -5.59 8.28 -2.02
C HIS A 44 -5.52 6.97 -2.78
N TYR A 45 -4.48 6.78 -3.57
CA TYR A 45 -4.30 5.57 -4.37
C TYR A 45 -2.82 5.28 -4.59
N VAL A 46 -2.53 4.03 -4.94
CA VAL A 46 -1.22 3.61 -5.45
C VAL A 46 -1.34 3.18 -6.90
N THR A 47 -0.20 3.13 -7.61
CA THR A 47 -0.13 2.56 -8.96
C THR A 47 0.47 1.16 -8.87
N THR A 48 -0.29 0.16 -9.30
CA THR A 48 0.14 -1.25 -9.38
C THR A 48 1.07 -1.47 -10.57
N VAL A 49 1.80 -2.61 -10.63
CA VAL A 49 2.66 -2.97 -11.77
C VAL A 49 1.91 -3.07 -13.11
N HIS A 50 0.59 -3.22 -13.06
CA HIS A 50 -0.28 -3.21 -14.24
C HIS A 50 -0.70 -1.78 -14.67
N GLY A 51 -0.18 -0.74 -14.03
CA GLY A 51 -0.50 0.66 -14.32
C GLY A 51 -1.90 1.08 -13.86
N GLN A 52 -2.55 0.29 -13.00
CA GLN A 52 -3.89 0.57 -12.50
C GLN A 52 -3.81 1.35 -11.19
N LYS A 53 -4.74 2.30 -11.01
CA LYS A 53 -4.97 2.96 -9.72
C LYS A 53 -5.71 2.02 -8.79
N ALA A 54 -5.12 1.71 -7.66
CA ALA A 54 -5.78 1.02 -6.56
C ALA A 54 -6.00 2.02 -5.41
N PHE A 55 -7.26 2.34 -5.13
CA PHE A 55 -7.63 3.30 -4.09
C PHE A 55 -7.44 2.69 -2.70
N LEU A 56 -7.01 3.52 -1.77
CA LEU A 56 -6.74 3.14 -0.39
C LEU A 56 -7.94 3.41 0.50
N GLU A 57 -8.14 2.53 1.47
CA GLU A 57 -8.97 2.80 2.64
C GLU A 57 -8.07 2.88 3.89
N SER A 58 -8.56 3.57 4.92
CA SER A 58 -7.83 3.71 6.19
C SER A 58 -7.49 2.34 6.77
N GLY A 59 -6.21 2.13 7.09
CA GLY A 59 -5.66 0.88 7.63
C GLY A 59 -5.09 -0.06 6.58
N ASP A 60 -5.24 0.20 5.29
CA ASP A 60 -4.67 -0.67 4.24
C ASP A 60 -3.14 -0.73 4.33
N TRP A 61 -2.57 -1.92 4.15
CA TRP A 61 -1.13 -2.09 4.00
C TRP A 61 -0.72 -1.78 2.58
N VAL A 62 0.19 -0.82 2.39
CA VAL A 62 0.78 -0.50 1.10
C VAL A 62 2.03 -1.36 0.93
N VAL A 63 1.95 -2.35 0.06
CA VAL A 63 3.05 -3.32 -0.18
C VAL A 63 3.82 -2.94 -1.44
N ARG A 64 5.14 -2.88 -1.33
CA ARG A 64 6.05 -2.59 -2.45
C ARG A 64 6.18 -3.77 -3.39
N GLU A 65 6.08 -3.52 -4.68
CA GLU A 65 6.31 -4.53 -5.71
C GLU A 65 7.81 -4.76 -5.99
N PRO A 66 8.19 -5.92 -6.55
CA PRO A 66 9.60 -6.27 -6.77
C PRO A 66 10.38 -5.31 -7.69
N ASP A 67 9.71 -4.51 -8.51
CA ASP A 67 10.36 -3.49 -9.35
C ASP A 67 10.78 -2.24 -8.57
N GLY A 68 10.33 -2.13 -7.32
CA GLY A 68 10.68 -1.06 -6.40
C GLY A 68 10.00 0.28 -6.69
N VAL A 69 9.10 0.35 -7.68
CA VAL A 69 8.40 1.57 -8.13
C VAL A 69 6.90 1.47 -7.94
N HIS A 70 6.31 0.28 -8.11
CA HIS A 70 4.87 0.07 -7.98
C HIS A 70 4.49 -0.50 -6.61
N TYR A 71 3.21 -0.36 -6.27
CA TYR A 71 2.66 -0.77 -4.98
C TYR A 71 1.23 -1.29 -5.15
N TYR A 72 0.78 -2.12 -4.20
CA TYR A 72 -0.61 -2.57 -4.10
C TYR A 72 -1.09 -2.56 -2.65
N PRO A 73 -2.38 -2.26 -2.41
CA PRO A 73 -2.95 -2.33 -1.07
C PRO A 73 -3.33 -3.76 -0.70
N VAL A 74 -3.20 -4.09 0.58
CA VAL A 74 -3.68 -5.33 1.19
C VAL A 74 -4.48 -4.98 2.45
N LYS A 75 -5.65 -5.59 2.63
CA LYS A 75 -6.47 -5.35 3.82
C LYS A 75 -5.78 -5.85 5.10
N PRO A 76 -5.98 -5.20 6.25
CA PRO A 76 -5.31 -5.56 7.51
C PRO A 76 -5.40 -7.04 7.88
N ASP A 77 -6.60 -7.62 7.76
CA ASP A 77 -6.90 -9.01 8.06
C ASP A 77 -6.18 -9.94 7.08
N ILE A 78 -6.25 -9.65 5.78
CA ILE A 78 -5.55 -10.42 4.74
C ILE A 78 -4.04 -10.34 4.93
N PHE A 79 -3.50 -9.18 5.30
CA PHE A 79 -2.08 -8.98 5.52
C PHE A 79 -1.60 -9.83 6.70
N ALA A 80 -2.28 -9.76 7.85
CA ALA A 80 -1.95 -10.55 9.04
C ALA A 80 -2.02 -12.07 8.77
N ASP A 81 -2.94 -12.53 7.93
CA ASP A 81 -3.07 -13.94 7.56
C ASP A 81 -2.02 -14.40 6.53
N THR A 82 -1.37 -13.47 5.81
CA THR A 82 -0.48 -13.76 4.67
C THR A 82 1.00 -13.53 4.97
N TYR A 83 1.33 -12.60 5.86
CA TYR A 83 2.70 -12.15 6.11
C TYR A 83 3.05 -12.27 7.59
N GLU A 84 4.29 -12.66 7.85
CA GLU A 84 4.89 -12.70 9.18
C GLU A 84 6.05 -11.71 9.24
N PRO A 85 6.29 -11.05 10.39
CA PRO A 85 7.44 -10.18 10.55
C PRO A 85 8.73 -10.99 10.39
N VAL A 86 9.69 -10.43 9.66
CA VAL A 86 11.03 -10.99 9.58
C VAL A 86 11.81 -10.53 10.82
N GLU A 87 12.30 -11.47 11.62
CA GLU A 87 13.22 -11.14 12.71
C GLU A 87 14.53 -10.61 12.10
N GLU A 88 14.90 -9.37 12.40
CA GLU A 88 16.23 -8.89 12.06
C GLU A 88 17.24 -9.62 12.95
N GLU A 89 18.08 -10.48 12.35
CA GLU A 89 19.19 -11.07 13.09
C GLU A 89 20.14 -9.95 13.54
N CYS A 90 20.21 -9.69 14.86
CA CYS A 90 21.23 -8.83 15.43
C CYS A 90 22.62 -9.40 15.10
N GLY A 91 23.34 -8.73 14.19
CA GLY A 91 24.75 -8.97 13.89
C GLY A 91 25.69 -8.50 15.00
#